data_AF-A0A8T4LAH6-F1
#
_entry.id   AF-A0A8T4LAH6-F1
#
_cell.length_a   1.000
_cell.length_b   1.000
_cell.length_c   1.000
_cell.angle_alpha   90.00
_cell.angle_beta   90.00
_cell.angle_gamma   90.00
#
_symmetry.space_group_name_H-M   'P 1'
#
loop_
_entity.id
_entity.type
_entity.pdbx_description
1 polymer ?
#
loop_
_entity_poly.entity_id
_entity_poly.type
_entity_poly.pdbx_seq_one_letter_code
_entity_poly.pdbx_strand_id
1 'polypeptide(L)'
;MDTDMQLDYDLELPRVVGEIKELGKDGTAKVCLQLPDGLKMNALQIVKELQTLTKKENLEAEFYIWTGSNFGGCDYPWYLKDLKFDLLVNFGHAVFRKWTDRRE
;
A
#
# COMPACT_ATOMS: atom_id res chain seq x y z
N MET A 1 14.15 17.55 -12.68
CA MET A 1 14.93 17.03 -11.53
C MET A 1 14.39 15.65 -11.27
N ASP A 2 14.94 14.66 -11.97
CA ASP A 2 14.66 13.24 -11.70
C ASP A 2 15.67 12.81 -10.66
N THR A 3 15.27 12.88 -9.40
CA THR A 3 16.06 12.33 -8.30
C THR A 3 15.83 10.84 -8.30
N ASP A 4 16.81 10.08 -8.78
CA ASP A 4 16.92 8.64 -8.58
C ASP A 4 16.68 8.34 -7.10
N MET A 5 15.63 7.55 -6.81
CA MET A 5 15.19 7.27 -5.46
C MET A 5 16.09 6.20 -4.86
N GLN A 6 17.17 6.60 -4.19
CA GLN A 6 17.85 5.71 -3.25
C GLN A 6 17.10 5.76 -1.92
N LEU A 7 15.98 5.05 -1.84
CA LEU A 7 15.50 4.57 -0.56
C LEU A 7 16.39 3.39 -0.16
N ASP A 8 17.01 3.45 1.01
CA ASP A 8 17.76 2.32 1.59
C ASP A 8 16.86 1.13 1.99
N TYR A 9 15.60 1.13 1.56
CA TYR A 9 14.58 0.17 1.93
C TYR A 9 14.01 -0.51 0.68
N ASP A 10 13.96 -1.83 0.70
CA ASP A 10 13.17 -2.61 -0.25
C ASP A 10 11.69 -2.48 0.11
N LEU A 11 10.94 -1.75 -0.72
CA LEU A 11 9.51 -1.53 -0.53
C LEU A 11 8.65 -2.69 -1.08
N GLU A 12 9.28 -3.72 -1.68
CA GLU A 12 8.60 -4.88 -2.25
C GLU A 12 7.46 -4.50 -3.24
N LEU A 13 7.60 -3.40 -3.99
CA LEU A 13 6.56 -2.92 -4.92
C LEU A 13 6.08 -3.98 -5.93
N PRO A 14 6.94 -4.88 -6.47
CA PRO A 14 6.48 -5.97 -7.34
C PRO A 14 5.49 -6.92 -6.65
N ARG A 15 5.65 -7.17 -5.34
CA ARG A 15 4.73 -7.99 -4.56
C ARG A 15 3.38 -7.31 -4.42
N VAL A 16 3.37 -6.01 -4.17
CA VAL A 16 2.12 -5.21 -4.12
C VAL A 16 1.36 -5.31 -5.44
N VAL A 17 2.05 -5.25 -6.59
CA VAL A 17 1.42 -5.44 -7.89
C VAL A 17 0.87 -6.85 -8.08
N GLY A 18 1.55 -7.88 -7.55
CA GLY A 18 1.04 -9.25 -7.51
C GLY A 18 -0.29 -9.36 -6.76
N GLU A 19 -0.41 -8.72 -5.60
CA GLU A 19 -1.66 -8.68 -4.83
C GLU A 19 -2.77 -7.92 -5.57
N ILE A 20 -2.43 -6.78 -6.19
CA ILE A 20 -3.36 -6.00 -7.03
C ILE A 20 -3.89 -6.86 -8.19
N LYS A 21 -3.03 -7.66 -8.83
CA LYS A 21 -3.39 -8.54 -9.93
C LYS A 21 -4.38 -9.62 -9.51
N GLU A 22 -4.21 -10.18 -8.31
CA GLU A 22 -5.12 -11.18 -7.77
C GLU A 22 -6.49 -10.58 -7.38
N LEU A 23 -6.50 -9.35 -6.85
CA LEU A 23 -7.72 -8.64 -6.45
C LEU A 23 -8.47 -7.98 -7.62
N GLY A 24 -7.75 -7.48 -8.62
CA GLY A 24 -8.27 -6.72 -9.76
C GLY A 24 -8.79 -7.57 -10.94
N LYS A 25 -9.02 -8.87 -10.75
CA LYS A 25 -9.49 -9.77 -11.82
C LYS A 25 -10.85 -9.37 -12.40
N ASP A 26 -11.67 -8.68 -11.62
CA ASP A 26 -13.03 -8.29 -11.98
C ASP A 26 -13.20 -6.79 -12.26
N GLY A 27 -12.13 -5.99 -12.25
CA GLY A 27 -12.20 -4.54 -12.53
C GLY A 27 -11.06 -3.71 -11.94
N THR A 28 -11.30 -2.41 -11.75
CA THR A 28 -10.33 -1.47 -11.19
C THR A 28 -10.15 -1.69 -9.70
N ALA A 29 -8.93 -2.07 -9.27
CA ALA A 29 -8.62 -2.27 -7.86
C ALA A 29 -8.39 -0.92 -7.15
N LYS A 30 -9.09 -0.68 -6.04
CA LYS A 30 -8.90 0.49 -5.17
C LYS A 30 -7.88 0.17 -4.09
N VAL A 31 -6.70 0.79 -4.20
CA VAL A 31 -5.56 0.53 -3.33
C VAL A 31 -5.29 1.75 -2.46
N CYS A 32 -5.30 1.57 -1.14
CA CYS A 32 -4.90 2.61 -0.20
C CYS A 32 -3.49 2.31 0.34
N LEU A 33 -2.62 3.32 0.33
CA LEU A 33 -1.25 3.23 0.83
C LEU A 33 -1.16 3.96 2.18
N GLN A 34 -0.76 3.23 3.21
CA GLN A 34 -0.47 3.76 4.52
C GLN A 34 1.05 3.81 4.74
N LEU A 35 1.59 5.02 4.86
CA LEU A 35 3.03 5.27 4.95
C LEU A 35 3.37 5.84 6.33
N PRO A 36 4.45 5.36 6.99
CA PRO A 36 4.96 6.00 8.19
C PRO A 36 5.54 7.38 7.84
N ASP A 37 5.65 8.26 8.82
CA ASP A 37 6.03 9.67 8.58
C ASP A 37 7.33 9.84 7.78
N GLY A 38 8.32 8.97 8.01
CA GLY A 38 9.59 8.99 7.27
C GLY A 38 9.46 8.68 5.77
N LEU A 39 8.42 7.93 5.36
CA LEU A 39 8.15 7.57 3.97
C LEU A 39 7.09 8.46 3.30
N LYS A 40 6.35 9.29 4.06
CA LYS A 40 5.31 10.17 3.50
C LYS A 40 5.84 11.17 2.49
N MET A 41 7.08 11.63 2.64
CA MET A 41 7.72 12.54 1.67
C MET A 41 7.88 11.90 0.29
N ASN A 42 8.00 10.57 0.22
CA ASN A 42 8.15 9.80 -1.00
C ASN A 42 6.82 9.24 -1.54
N ALA A 43 5.69 9.54 -0.89
CA ALA A 43 4.40 8.92 -1.21
C ALA A 43 4.01 9.05 -2.68
N LEU A 44 4.15 10.25 -3.26
CA LEU A 44 3.83 10.49 -4.66
C LEU A 44 4.74 9.72 -5.62
N GLN A 45 6.01 9.54 -5.25
CA GLN A 45 6.97 8.79 -6.05
C GLN A 45 6.67 7.29 -6.01
N ILE A 46 6.35 6.75 -4.82
CA ILE A 46 5.90 5.36 -4.65
C ILE A 46 4.63 5.09 -5.48
N VAL A 47 3.65 6.00 -5.44
CA VAL A 47 2.45 5.89 -6.27
C VAL A 47 2.79 5.89 -7.76
N LYS A 48 3.68 6.78 -8.21
CA LYS A 48 4.11 6.85 -9.62
C LYS A 48 4.79 5.55 -10.07
N GLU A 49 5.59 4.94 -9.21
CA GLU A 49 6.26 3.68 -9.48
C GLU A 49 5.26 2.51 -9.54
N LEU A 50 4.34 2.43 -8.57
CA LEU A 50 3.25 1.45 -8.58
C LEU A 50 2.37 1.58 -9.83
N GLN A 51 1.99 2.80 -10.22
CA GLN A 51 1.26 3.07 -11.47
C GLN A 51 2.03 2.61 -12.71
N THR A 52 3.35 2.80 -12.72
CA THR A 52 4.20 2.35 -13.82
C THR A 52 4.23 0.83 -13.90
N LEU A 53 4.34 0.15 -12.76
CA LEU A 53 4.36 -1.32 -12.69
C LEU A 53 2.99 -1.94 -13.02
N THR A 54 1.89 -1.39 -12.51
CA THR A 54 0.55 -1.88 -12.84
C THR A 54 0.22 -1.70 -14.31
N LYS A 55 0.60 -0.56 -14.89
CA LYS A 55 0.44 -0.31 -16.33
C LYS A 55 1.24 -1.29 -17.19
N LYS A 56 2.45 -1.68 -16.77
CA LYS A 56 3.25 -2.71 -17.46
C LYS A 56 2.57 -4.08 -17.44
N GLU A 57 1.86 -4.40 -16.36
CA GLU A 57 1.08 -5.65 -16.20
C GLU A 57 -0.35 -5.55 -16.77
N ASN A 58 -0.71 -4.43 -17.43
CA ASN A 58 -2.04 -4.14 -17.97
C ASN A 58 -3.17 -4.24 -16.91
N LEU A 59 -2.89 -3.74 -15.71
CA LEU A 59 -3.81 -3.70 -14.58
C LEU A 59 -4.38 -2.30 -14.38
N GLU A 60 -5.67 -2.22 -14.12
CA GLU A 60 -6.36 -0.99 -13.74
C GLU A 60 -6.40 -0.88 -12.21
N ALA A 61 -5.76 0.16 -11.66
CA ALA A 61 -5.73 0.40 -10.22
C ALA A 61 -5.82 1.89 -9.88
N GLU A 62 -6.65 2.22 -8.91
CA GLU A 62 -6.74 3.56 -8.32
C GLU A 62 -5.97 3.59 -7.00
N PHE A 63 -5.00 4.50 -6.89
CA PHE A 63 -4.16 4.63 -5.71
C PHE A 63 -4.59 5.82 -4.85
N TYR A 64 -4.72 5.56 -3.56
CA TYR A 64 -5.10 6.54 -2.53
C TYR A 64 -4.00 6.60 -1.48
N ILE A 65 -3.65 7.80 -1.02
CA ILE A 65 -2.65 7.99 0.04
C ILE A 65 -3.38 8.28 1.35
N TRP A 66 -3.12 7.48 2.38
CA TRP A 66 -3.60 7.75 3.72
C TRP A 66 -2.77 8.88 4.36
N THR A 67 -3.42 10.02 4.63
CA THR A 67 -2.75 11.22 5.18
C THR A 67 -2.81 11.31 6.71
N GLY A 68 -3.50 10.39 7.38
CA GLY A 68 -3.57 10.34 8.85
C GLY A 68 -2.31 9.77 9.48
N SER A 69 -2.41 9.40 10.76
CA SER A 69 -1.30 8.76 11.47
C SER A 69 -1.02 7.35 10.95
N ASN A 70 0.24 6.93 11.10
CA ASN A 70 0.68 5.56 10.97
C ASN A 70 1.90 5.36 11.89
N PHE A 71 1.63 5.11 13.16
CA PHE A 71 2.70 4.89 14.17
C PHE A 71 3.14 3.42 14.27
N GLY A 72 2.41 2.50 13.64
CA GLY A 72 2.65 1.07 13.78
C GLY A 72 1.57 0.23 13.11
N GLY A 73 1.78 -1.09 13.06
CA GLY A 73 0.77 -2.03 12.57
C GLY A 73 -0.53 -2.05 13.40
N CYS A 74 -0.51 -1.51 14.63
CA CYS A 74 -1.69 -1.32 15.46
C CYS A 74 -2.56 -0.13 15.03
N ASP A 75 -1.99 0.83 14.30
CA ASP A 75 -2.65 2.05 13.81
C ASP A 75 -3.36 1.79 12.47
N TYR A 76 -4.06 0.67 12.41
CA TYR A 76 -4.87 0.30 11.25
C TYR A 76 -6.11 1.20 11.20
N PRO A 77 -6.36 1.93 10.10
CA PRO A 77 -7.47 2.86 10.01
C PRO A 77 -8.79 2.10 9.78
N TRP A 78 -9.38 1.57 10.86
CA TRP A 78 -10.53 0.66 10.85
C TRP A 78 -11.77 1.21 10.12
N TYR A 79 -11.97 2.53 10.10
CA TYR A 79 -13.06 3.21 9.41
C TYR A 79 -12.91 3.19 7.88
N LEU A 80 -11.74 2.84 7.33
CA LEU A 80 -11.59 2.65 5.88
C LEU A 80 -12.40 1.47 5.32
N LYS A 81 -12.88 0.57 6.19
CA LYS A 81 -13.76 -0.53 5.78
C LYS A 81 -15.01 -0.04 5.02
N ASP A 82 -15.54 1.11 5.39
CA ASP A 82 -16.75 1.66 4.77
C ASP A 82 -16.48 2.26 3.37
N LEU A 83 -15.22 2.57 3.07
CA LEU A 83 -14.79 3.15 1.79
C LEU A 83 -14.53 2.10 0.70
N LYS A 84 -14.66 0.81 1.04
CA LYS A 84 -14.57 -0.33 0.10
C LYS A 84 -13.27 -0.32 -0.72
N PHE A 85 -12.14 -0.14 -0.05
CA PHE A 85 -10.84 -0.41 -0.67
C PHE A 85 -10.65 -1.92 -0.80
N ASP A 86 -10.11 -2.34 -1.94
CA ASP A 86 -9.79 -3.75 -2.21
C ASP A 86 -8.48 -4.15 -1.52
N LEU A 87 -7.54 -3.21 -1.40
CA LEU A 87 -6.25 -3.42 -0.76
C LEU A 87 -5.83 -2.22 0.10
N LEU A 88 -5.37 -2.49 1.32
CA LEU A 88 -4.62 -1.53 2.14
C LEU A 88 -3.18 -2.03 2.29
N VAL A 89 -2.23 -1.26 1.77
CA VAL A 89 -0.80 -1.55 1.87
C VAL A 89 -0.22 -0.71 2.99
N ASN A 90 0.14 -1.35 4.11
CA ASN A 90 0.83 -0.68 5.21
C ASN A 90 2.34 -0.92 5.13
N PHE A 91 3.11 0.15 4.95
CA PHE A 91 4.57 0.08 4.82
C PHE A 91 5.27 0.24 6.17
N GLY A 92 6.47 -0.33 6.30
CA GLY A 92 7.36 -0.09 7.44
C GLY A 92 6.98 -0.78 8.75
N HIS A 93 5.94 -1.63 8.75
CA HIS A 93 5.47 -2.31 9.95
C HIS A 93 5.23 -3.79 9.70
N ALA A 94 5.56 -4.62 10.69
CA ALA A 94 5.12 -6.01 10.72
C ALA A 94 3.61 -6.09 10.94
N VAL A 95 3.00 -7.17 10.45
CA VAL A 95 1.57 -7.44 10.68
C VAL A 95 1.29 -7.47 12.17
N PHE A 96 0.38 -6.62 12.61
CA PHE A 96 -0.08 -6.63 14.00
C PHE A 96 -0.96 -7.84 14.24
N ARG A 97 -0.45 -8.83 14.97
CA ARG A 97 -1.22 -10.00 15.39
C ARG A 97 -1.96 -9.69 16.68
N LYS A 98 -3.29 -9.75 16.63
CA LYS A 98 -4.09 -9.63 17.85
C LYS A 98 -3.87 -10.88 18.69
N TRP A 99 -3.92 -10.73 20.01
CA TRP A 99 -3.77 -11.86 20.92
C TRP A 99 -4.83 -12.96 20.67
N THR A 100 -6.00 -12.59 20.15
CA THR A 100 -7.07 -13.51 19.72
C THR A 100 -6.69 -14.38 18.52
N ASP A 101 -5.76 -13.97 17.65
CA ASP A 101 -5.33 -14.75 16.46
C ASP A 101 -4.45 -15.96 16.81
N ARG A 102 -4.04 -16.13 18.09
CA ARG A 102 -3.21 -17.26 18.53
C ARG A 102 -4.02 -18.47 19.02
N ARG A 103 -5.34 -18.44 18.87
CA ARG A 103 -6.24 -19.52 19.32
C ARG A 103 -6.88 -20.32 18.18
N GLU A 104 -6.47 -20.09 16.94
CA GLU A 104 -6.81 -20.90 15.76
C GLU A 104 -5.59 -21.63 15.22
#